data_AF-A0A0W0SDC4-F1
#
_entry.id   AF-A0A0W0SDC4-F1
#
_cell.length_a   1.000
_cell.length_b   1.000
_cell.length_c   1.000
_cell.angle_alpha   90.00
_cell.angle_beta   90.00
_cell.angle_gamma   90.00
#
_symmetry.space_group_name_H-M   'P 1'
#
loop_
_entity.id
_entity.type
_entity.pdbx_description
1 polymer ?
#
loop_
_entity_poly.entity_id
_entity_poly.type
_entity_poly.pdbx_seq_one_letter_code
_entity_poly.pdbx_strand_id
1 'polypeptide(L)'
;MKTIEYNNFILACTQKIANLPQNEIKYHLLLAVSAVKDINNEFNSKFIEGMKALIEGLEIIMDGHLLSYVDKRDCYERILREYKYLTSLAQTETLTTKISHHLINLGAALLAFLLGTASGLIGGFAGLARGIWNLTNPLSSFATGVATGIVVGAAIGFRIPKKLFKDELIRQIKYCLDGIHECIDNLQQTNLQSFAIHKEKVKQKLLQDYFKNDQTVLTDFLQEEVAYEINTFQAQFISPSLEGYLGHHAFIKIIIDTQKPPLTIEFSTGETDLQRPVTQYERRFVSGEKIVEMLAIHEQLKVTHATMKYILTKMKPGEKDCFSYVDKVLIGTSQQATSVKRFNGTENWIGRNVVGFFIQKLSPFRQDMLTENQQKCGC
;
A
#
# COMPACT_ATOMS: atom_id res chain seq x y z
N MET A 1 21.10 19.43 14.81
CA MET A 1 20.44 18.72 15.92
C MET A 1 21.35 17.61 16.43
N LYS A 2 21.45 17.42 17.76
CA LYS A 2 22.24 16.29 18.32
C LYS A 2 21.55 14.96 18.03
N THR A 3 22.29 13.85 17.97
CA THR A 3 21.73 12.51 17.65
C THR A 3 20.62 12.08 18.62
N ILE A 4 20.76 12.38 19.92
CA ILE A 4 19.74 12.06 20.92
C ILE A 4 18.44 12.85 20.66
N GLU A 5 18.57 14.14 20.36
CA GLU A 5 17.43 14.99 20.01
C GLU A 5 16.74 14.46 18.75
N TYR A 6 17.50 14.09 17.72
CA TYR A 6 16.95 13.53 16.48
C TYR A 6 16.14 12.26 16.74
N ASN A 7 16.67 11.33 17.53
CA ASN A 7 15.98 10.09 17.87
C ASN A 7 14.69 10.36 18.67
N ASN A 8 14.71 11.34 19.58
CA ASN A 8 13.51 11.76 20.31
C ASN A 8 12.45 12.36 19.36
N PHE A 9 12.86 13.13 18.36
CA PHE A 9 11.96 13.65 17.33
C PHE A 9 11.33 12.53 16.49
N ILE A 10 12.11 11.51 16.09
CA ILE A 10 11.59 10.33 15.37
C ILE A 10 10.55 9.59 16.21
N LEU A 11 10.84 9.34 17.49
CA LEU A 11 9.92 8.66 18.39
C LEU A 11 8.63 9.46 18.58
N ALA A 12 8.74 10.76 18.83
CA ALA A 12 7.59 11.65 18.98
C ALA A 12 6.72 11.70 17.72
N CYS A 13 7.32 11.76 16.53
CA CYS A 13 6.58 11.71 15.27
C CYS A 13 5.84 10.38 15.11
N THR A 14 6.52 9.26 15.39
CA THR A 14 5.94 7.91 15.26
C THR A 14 4.74 7.74 16.20
N GLN A 15 4.86 8.20 17.46
CA GLN A 15 3.77 8.17 18.43
C GLN A 15 2.60 9.07 18.00
N LYS A 16 2.87 10.29 17.53
CA LYS A 16 1.82 11.17 17.01
C LYS A 16 1.09 10.56 15.81
N ILE A 17 1.81 9.92 14.88
CA ILE A 17 1.20 9.21 13.75
C ILE A 17 0.28 8.09 14.25
N ALA A 18 0.71 7.30 15.24
CA ALA A 18 -0.10 6.23 15.82
C ALA A 18 -1.41 6.76 16.44
N ASN A 19 -1.38 7.97 17.01
CA ASN A 19 -2.52 8.61 17.67
C ASN A 19 -3.48 9.37 16.74
N LEU A 20 -3.11 9.65 15.48
CA LEU A 20 -4.05 10.25 14.53
C LEU A 20 -5.33 9.40 14.39
N PRO A 21 -6.47 9.95 13.96
CA PRO A 21 -7.63 9.16 13.60
C PRO A 21 -7.37 8.16 12.48
N GLN A 22 -8.22 7.14 12.36
CA GLN A 22 -8.06 6.08 11.37
C GLN A 22 -8.08 6.63 9.95
N ASN A 23 -6.98 6.44 9.20
CA ASN A 23 -6.83 6.94 7.84
C ASN A 23 -5.62 6.33 7.12
N GLU A 24 -5.69 6.22 5.80
CA GLU A 24 -4.57 5.79 4.94
C GLU A 24 -3.31 6.65 5.15
N ILE A 25 -3.45 7.94 5.46
CA ILE A 25 -2.31 8.87 5.57
C ILE A 25 -1.24 8.40 6.56
N LYS A 26 -1.64 7.66 7.61
CA LYS A 26 -0.72 7.07 8.59
C LYS A 26 0.35 6.20 7.92
N TYR A 27 -0.03 5.42 6.91
CA TYR A 27 0.89 4.56 6.16
C TYR A 27 1.99 5.36 5.48
N HIS A 28 1.62 6.44 4.77
CA HIS A 28 2.58 7.28 4.05
C HIS A 28 3.45 8.12 5.00
N LEU A 29 2.88 8.62 6.09
CA LEU A 29 3.63 9.34 7.13
C LEU A 29 4.66 8.43 7.80
N LEU A 30 4.28 7.20 8.14
CA LEU A 30 5.17 6.24 8.78
C LEU A 30 6.30 5.82 7.84
N LEU A 31 6.02 5.61 6.54
CA LEU A 31 7.05 5.38 5.53
C LEU A 31 8.01 6.58 5.38
N ALA A 32 7.50 7.82 5.44
CA ALA A 32 8.33 9.01 5.36
C ALA A 32 9.32 9.09 6.54
N VAL A 33 8.84 8.88 7.77
CA VAL A 33 9.70 8.83 8.97
C VAL A 33 10.71 7.69 8.85
N SER A 34 10.26 6.53 8.38
CA SER A 34 11.10 5.35 8.15
C SER A 34 12.24 5.59 7.15
N ALA A 35 12.03 6.43 6.14
CA ALA A 35 13.03 6.73 5.12
C ALA A 35 14.22 7.54 5.65
N VAL A 36 13.99 8.41 6.64
CA VAL A 36 15.00 9.36 7.11
C VAL A 36 15.63 8.99 8.46
N LYS A 37 14.98 8.12 9.26
CA LYS A 37 15.33 7.87 10.67
C LYS A 37 16.76 7.40 10.95
N ASP A 38 17.41 6.70 10.02
CA ASP A 38 18.68 6.02 10.33
C ASP A 38 19.90 6.95 10.21
N ILE A 39 19.76 8.11 9.54
CA ILE A 39 20.87 9.05 9.32
C ILE A 39 20.47 10.44 9.80
N ASN A 40 21.21 10.98 10.78
CA ASN A 40 21.07 12.36 11.22
C ASN A 40 21.97 13.27 10.38
N ASN A 41 21.42 13.86 9.32
CA ASN A 41 22.04 14.93 8.56
C ASN A 41 21.12 16.18 8.56
N GLU A 42 21.62 17.31 8.05
CA GLU A 42 20.87 18.57 8.06
C GLU A 42 19.52 18.45 7.33
N PHE A 43 19.50 17.76 6.18
CA PHE A 43 18.31 17.54 5.40
C PHE A 43 17.25 16.72 6.17
N ASN A 44 17.64 15.55 6.69
CA ASN A 44 16.77 14.65 7.43
C ASN A 44 16.24 15.29 8.72
N SER A 45 17.08 16.07 9.41
CA SER A 45 16.67 16.86 10.58
C SER A 45 15.53 17.83 10.23
N LYS A 46 15.74 18.68 9.22
CA LYS A 46 14.73 19.65 8.78
C LYS A 46 13.48 18.97 8.23
N PHE A 47 13.64 17.83 7.55
CA PHE A 47 12.52 17.07 7.02
C PHE A 47 11.63 16.52 8.14
N ILE A 48 12.22 15.94 9.19
CA ILE A 48 11.46 15.45 10.34
C ILE A 48 10.79 16.58 11.13
N GLU A 49 11.44 17.74 11.27
CA GLU A 49 10.82 18.92 11.89
C GLU A 49 9.58 19.38 11.11
N GLY A 50 9.67 19.48 9.78
CA GLY A 50 8.52 19.82 8.93
C GLY A 50 7.42 18.74 8.95
N MET A 51 7.81 17.46 9.00
CA MET A 51 6.86 16.35 9.14
C MET A 51 6.08 16.43 10.45
N LYS A 52 6.74 16.79 11.55
CA LYS A 52 6.08 16.99 12.85
C LYS A 52 5.02 18.10 12.76
N ALA A 53 5.37 19.24 12.17
CA ALA A 53 4.44 20.35 11.99
C ALA A 53 3.24 19.98 11.11
N LEU A 54 3.47 19.18 10.06
CA LEU A 54 2.42 18.63 9.21
C LEU A 54 1.47 17.70 9.99
N ILE A 55 2.03 16.78 10.79
CA ILE A 55 1.25 15.84 11.62
C ILE A 55 0.39 16.59 12.63
N GLU A 56 0.92 17.62 13.28
CA GLU A 56 0.16 18.47 14.21
C GLU A 56 -1.00 19.20 13.52
N GLY A 57 -0.82 19.63 12.27
CA GLY A 57 -1.91 20.18 11.47
C GLY A 57 -2.99 19.15 11.15
N LEU A 58 -2.59 17.93 10.77
CA LEU A 58 -3.51 16.82 10.47
C LEU A 58 -4.32 16.39 11.69
N GLU A 59 -3.69 16.32 12.87
CA GLU A 59 -4.34 16.01 14.15
C GLU A 59 -5.56 16.93 14.37
N ILE A 60 -5.36 18.25 14.23
CA ILE A 60 -6.42 19.24 14.39
C ILE A 60 -7.59 19.03 13.41
N ILE A 61 -7.31 18.77 12.13
CA ILE A 61 -8.37 18.60 11.12
C ILE A 61 -9.11 17.28 11.28
N MET A 62 -8.39 16.21 11.58
CA MET A 62 -8.96 14.87 11.65
C MET A 62 -9.76 14.66 12.95
N ASP A 63 -9.37 15.31 14.05
CA ASP A 63 -10.11 15.31 15.33
C ASP A 63 -11.20 16.39 15.39
N GLY A 64 -11.13 17.39 14.49
CA GLY A 64 -11.89 18.64 14.52
C GLY A 64 -13.39 18.51 14.20
N HIS A 65 -14.14 17.75 14.99
CA HIS A 65 -15.60 17.66 14.93
C HIS A 65 -16.32 19.00 15.24
N LEU A 66 -15.59 20.03 15.68
CA LEU A 66 -16.14 21.31 16.16
C LEU A 66 -15.50 22.55 15.53
N LEU A 67 -14.62 22.41 14.53
CA LEU A 67 -14.01 23.58 13.89
C LEU A 67 -15.05 24.33 13.04
N SER A 68 -15.08 25.66 13.19
CA SER A 68 -15.86 26.51 12.28
C SER A 68 -15.33 26.39 10.85
N TYR A 69 -16.13 26.78 9.85
CA TYR A 69 -15.69 26.72 8.45
C TYR A 69 -14.42 27.55 8.18
N VAL A 70 -14.30 28.71 8.84
CA VAL A 70 -13.11 29.58 8.73
C VAL A 70 -11.89 28.90 9.33
N ASP A 71 -12.03 28.33 10.54
CA ASP A 71 -10.93 27.63 11.21
C ASP A 71 -10.45 26.41 10.42
N LYS A 72 -11.38 25.68 9.77
CA LYS A 72 -11.03 24.54 8.90
C LYS A 72 -10.19 24.97 7.70
N ARG A 73 -10.56 26.07 7.04
CA ARG A 73 -9.82 26.57 5.89
C ARG A 73 -8.39 26.96 6.28
N ASP A 74 -8.24 27.71 7.37
CA ASP A 74 -6.93 28.15 7.85
C ASP A 74 -6.05 26.96 8.24
N CYS A 75 -6.63 25.93 8.87
CA CYS A 75 -5.92 24.69 9.18
C CYS A 75 -5.46 23.96 7.90
N TYR A 76 -6.30 23.88 6.87
CA TYR A 76 -5.91 23.27 5.59
C TYR A 76 -4.82 24.08 4.87
N GLU A 77 -4.90 25.41 4.89
CA GLU A 77 -3.87 26.27 4.33
C GLU A 77 -2.52 26.08 5.06
N ARG A 78 -2.55 25.88 6.39
CA ARG A 78 -1.35 25.52 7.17
C ARG A 78 -0.80 24.16 6.76
N ILE A 79 -1.63 23.11 6.69
CA ILE A 79 -1.22 21.77 6.24
C ILE A 79 -0.57 21.82 4.86
N LEU A 80 -1.20 22.51 3.91
CA LEU A 80 -0.68 22.66 2.55
C LEU A 80 0.64 23.45 2.52
N ARG A 81 0.83 24.40 3.44
CA ARG A 81 2.10 25.13 3.58
C ARG A 81 3.21 24.22 4.08
N GLU A 82 2.96 23.41 5.10
CA GLU A 82 3.94 22.45 5.62
C GLU A 82 4.26 21.37 4.58
N TYR A 83 3.25 20.87 3.86
CA TYR A 83 3.46 19.98 2.72
C TYR A 83 4.35 20.62 1.65
N LYS A 84 4.06 21.86 1.24
CA LYS A 84 4.88 22.61 0.26
C LYS A 84 6.30 22.87 0.76
N TYR A 85 6.49 23.10 2.06
CA TYR A 85 7.81 23.22 2.65
C TYR A 85 8.59 21.91 2.47
N LEU A 86 7.98 20.77 2.77
CA LEU A 86 8.61 19.45 2.61
C LEU A 86 8.93 19.12 1.16
N THR A 87 8.04 19.43 0.21
CA THR A 87 8.32 19.21 -1.23
C THR A 87 9.42 20.13 -1.75
N SER A 88 9.48 21.37 -1.26
CA SER A 88 10.56 22.32 -1.57
C SER A 88 11.89 21.85 -0.99
N LEU A 89 11.91 21.41 0.27
CA LEU A 89 13.10 20.89 0.95
C LEU A 89 13.66 19.67 0.22
N ALA A 90 12.79 18.73 -0.18
CA ALA A 90 13.16 17.56 -0.98
C ALA A 90 13.48 17.89 -2.45
N GLN A 91 13.37 19.17 -2.85
CA GLN A 91 13.57 19.66 -4.21
C GLN A 91 12.75 18.90 -5.26
N THR A 92 11.62 18.32 -4.88
CA THR A 92 10.81 17.45 -5.74
C THR A 92 10.04 18.23 -6.81
N GLU A 93 9.90 19.55 -6.65
CA GLU A 93 9.07 20.42 -7.50
C GLU A 93 9.84 21.53 -8.25
N THR A 94 11.17 21.58 -8.16
CA THR A 94 11.96 22.58 -8.92
C THR A 94 11.82 22.37 -10.43
N LEU A 95 11.99 23.44 -11.23
CA LEU A 95 11.90 23.35 -12.68
C LEU A 95 12.90 22.34 -13.26
N THR A 96 14.14 22.37 -12.76
CA THR A 96 15.19 21.41 -13.15
C THR A 96 14.78 19.98 -12.81
N THR A 97 14.25 19.73 -11.62
CA THR A 97 13.76 18.40 -11.22
C THR A 97 12.59 17.96 -12.11
N LYS A 98 11.66 18.86 -12.44
CA LYS A 98 10.54 18.58 -13.34
C LYS A 98 11.03 18.19 -14.75
N ILE A 99 11.97 18.94 -15.32
CA ILE A 99 12.56 18.64 -16.63
C ILE A 99 13.27 17.29 -16.60
N SER A 100 14.15 17.06 -15.61
CA SER A 100 14.82 15.77 -15.42
C SER A 100 13.82 14.63 -15.28
N HIS A 101 12.71 14.84 -14.56
CA HIS A 101 11.64 13.85 -14.45
C HIS A 101 10.96 13.55 -15.78
N HIS A 102 10.67 14.56 -16.61
CA HIS A 102 10.10 14.36 -17.93
C HIS A 102 11.05 13.59 -18.85
N LEU A 103 12.33 13.93 -18.86
CA LEU A 103 13.36 13.22 -19.63
C LEU A 103 13.50 11.75 -19.18
N ILE A 104 13.58 11.52 -17.86
CA ILE A 104 13.63 10.16 -17.30
C ILE A 104 12.36 9.39 -17.64
N ASN A 105 11.18 10.02 -17.57
CA ASN A 105 9.91 9.37 -17.93
C ASN A 105 9.84 9.01 -19.42
N LEU A 106 10.34 9.88 -20.30
CA LEU A 106 10.42 9.60 -21.74
C LEU A 106 11.36 8.42 -22.02
N GLY A 107 12.57 8.46 -21.46
CA GLY A 107 13.52 7.34 -21.57
C GLY A 107 12.97 6.05 -20.98
N ALA A 108 12.27 6.13 -19.85
CA ALA A 108 11.58 5.01 -19.23
C ALA A 108 10.46 4.45 -20.11
N ALA A 109 9.67 5.28 -20.77
CA ALA A 109 8.62 4.84 -21.68
C ALA A 109 9.22 4.12 -22.91
N LEU A 110 10.29 4.67 -23.49
CA LEU A 110 11.02 4.03 -24.59
C LEU A 110 11.60 2.68 -24.18
N LEU A 111 12.27 2.62 -23.02
CA LEU A 111 12.84 1.37 -22.52
C LEU A 111 11.75 0.35 -22.16
N ALA A 112 10.62 0.80 -21.60
CA ALA A 112 9.46 -0.05 -21.34
C ALA A 112 8.91 -0.67 -22.63
N PHE A 113 8.81 0.11 -23.70
CA PHE A 113 8.37 -0.37 -25.00
C PHE A 113 9.34 -1.42 -25.56
N LEU A 114 10.65 -1.15 -25.54
CA LEU A 114 11.67 -2.07 -26.06
C LEU A 114 11.73 -3.37 -25.24
N LEU A 115 11.85 -3.27 -23.90
CA LEU A 115 11.91 -4.44 -23.03
C LEU A 115 10.59 -5.20 -22.99
N GLY A 116 9.45 -4.52 -23.06
CA GLY A 116 8.14 -5.15 -23.17
C GLY A 116 8.03 -5.98 -24.46
N THR A 117 8.43 -5.40 -25.60
CA THR A 117 8.41 -6.11 -26.89
C THR A 117 9.35 -7.33 -26.88
N ALA A 118 10.60 -7.16 -26.45
CA ALA A 118 11.58 -8.25 -26.39
C ALA A 118 11.14 -9.35 -25.41
N SER A 119 10.68 -8.98 -24.22
CA SER A 119 10.20 -9.93 -23.21
C SER A 119 8.91 -10.62 -23.65
N GLY A 120 8.04 -9.95 -24.40
CA GLY A 120 6.87 -10.53 -25.02
C GLY A 120 7.22 -11.63 -26.02
N LEU A 121 8.20 -11.40 -26.88
CA LEU A 121 8.69 -12.43 -27.81
C LEU A 121 9.29 -13.63 -27.05
N ILE A 122 10.16 -13.38 -26.08
CA ILE A 122 10.75 -14.43 -25.23
C ILE A 122 9.65 -15.22 -24.50
N GLY A 123 8.73 -14.51 -23.86
CA GLY A 123 7.61 -15.10 -23.13
C GLY A 123 6.70 -15.92 -24.05
N GLY A 124 6.41 -15.43 -25.26
CA GLY A 124 5.65 -16.15 -26.26
C GLY A 124 6.29 -17.48 -26.64
N PHE A 125 7.56 -17.48 -27.06
CA PHE A 125 8.26 -18.71 -27.42
C PHE A 125 8.40 -19.68 -26.24
N ALA A 126 8.69 -19.17 -25.04
CA ALA A 126 8.72 -19.99 -23.83
C ALA A 126 7.35 -20.60 -23.51
N GLY A 127 6.27 -19.82 -23.65
CA GLY A 127 4.90 -20.28 -23.49
C GLY A 127 4.52 -21.35 -24.51
N LEU A 128 4.90 -21.17 -25.77
CA LEU A 128 4.70 -22.15 -26.84
C LEU A 128 5.41 -23.47 -26.53
N ALA A 129 6.71 -23.41 -26.20
CA ALA A 129 7.51 -24.58 -25.87
C ALA A 129 6.92 -25.34 -24.68
N ARG A 130 6.52 -24.62 -23.62
CA ARG A 130 5.82 -25.20 -22.46
C ARG A 130 4.48 -25.83 -22.85
N GLY A 131 3.72 -25.17 -23.71
CA GLY A 131 2.43 -25.67 -24.17
C GLY A 131 2.56 -26.99 -24.92
N ILE A 132 3.56 -27.09 -25.81
CA ILE A 132 3.91 -28.33 -26.52
C ILE A 132 4.35 -29.41 -25.52
N TRP A 133 5.27 -29.09 -24.61
CA TRP A 133 5.83 -30.06 -23.66
C TRP A 133 4.80 -30.64 -22.70
N ASN A 134 3.87 -29.81 -22.22
CA ASN A 134 2.83 -30.22 -21.27
C ASN A 134 1.55 -30.71 -21.94
N LEU A 135 1.54 -30.87 -23.27
CA LEU A 135 0.37 -31.30 -24.05
C LEU A 135 -0.88 -30.42 -23.82
N THR A 136 -0.69 -29.13 -23.53
CA THR A 136 -1.76 -28.14 -23.42
C THR A 136 -1.89 -27.35 -24.74
N ASN A 137 -2.93 -26.52 -24.88
CA ASN A 137 -3.11 -25.71 -26.09
C ASN A 137 -1.91 -24.75 -26.33
N PRO A 138 -1.06 -25.00 -27.34
CA PRO A 138 0.18 -24.24 -27.50
C PRO A 138 -0.03 -22.77 -27.87
N LEU A 139 -1.11 -22.47 -28.60
CA LEU A 139 -1.45 -21.10 -28.99
C LEU A 139 -1.94 -20.28 -27.79
N SER A 140 -2.72 -20.89 -26.92
CA SER A 140 -3.13 -20.25 -25.66
C SER A 140 -1.92 -19.99 -24.77
N SER A 141 -1.02 -20.97 -24.60
CA SER A 141 0.21 -20.78 -23.82
C SER A 141 1.15 -19.74 -24.44
N PHE A 142 1.27 -19.68 -25.77
CA PHE A 142 1.97 -18.60 -26.47
C PHE A 142 1.37 -17.23 -26.14
N ALA A 143 0.05 -17.07 -26.28
CA ALA A 143 -0.62 -15.79 -26.00
C ALA A 143 -0.44 -15.35 -24.53
N THR A 144 -0.60 -16.27 -23.58
CA THR A 144 -0.31 -16.02 -22.15
C THR A 144 1.14 -15.60 -21.94
N GLY A 145 2.08 -16.28 -22.60
CA GLY A 145 3.50 -15.96 -22.56
C GLY A 145 3.81 -14.57 -23.11
N VAL A 146 3.25 -14.21 -24.27
CA VAL A 146 3.39 -12.87 -24.87
C VAL A 146 2.85 -11.80 -23.95
N ALA A 147 1.61 -11.95 -23.47
CA ALA A 147 0.97 -10.96 -22.61
C ALA A 147 1.76 -10.76 -21.30
N THR A 148 2.18 -11.85 -20.66
CA THR A 148 2.96 -11.79 -19.42
C THR A 148 4.32 -11.17 -19.64
N GLY A 149 5.02 -11.57 -20.72
CA GLY A 149 6.31 -11.02 -21.10
C GLY A 149 6.25 -9.52 -21.35
N ILE A 150 5.24 -9.05 -22.09
CA ILE A 150 5.02 -7.61 -22.34
C ILE A 150 4.84 -6.86 -21.03
N VAL A 151 3.92 -7.31 -20.16
CA VAL A 151 3.61 -6.60 -18.91
C VAL A 151 4.83 -6.55 -17.98
N VAL A 152 5.48 -7.69 -17.75
CA VAL A 152 6.65 -7.77 -16.86
C VAL A 152 7.82 -6.97 -17.43
N GLY A 153 8.14 -7.14 -18.71
CA GLY A 153 9.23 -6.42 -19.39
C GLY A 153 9.01 -4.91 -19.42
N ALA A 154 7.80 -4.46 -19.73
CA ALA A 154 7.45 -3.04 -19.73
C ALA A 154 7.51 -2.44 -18.31
N ALA A 155 6.99 -3.16 -17.30
CA ALA A 155 7.06 -2.71 -15.92
C ALA A 155 8.50 -2.56 -15.43
N ILE A 156 9.39 -3.50 -15.77
CA ILE A 156 10.83 -3.43 -15.45
C ILE A 156 11.48 -2.25 -16.19
N GLY A 157 11.28 -2.15 -17.51
CA GLY A 157 11.88 -1.10 -18.33
C GLY A 157 11.45 0.32 -17.94
N PHE A 158 10.20 0.50 -17.51
CA PHE A 158 9.72 1.78 -17.04
C PHE A 158 10.36 2.22 -15.70
N ARG A 159 10.87 1.28 -14.92
CA ARG A 159 11.38 1.53 -13.57
C ARG A 159 12.90 1.64 -13.52
N ILE A 160 13.63 0.92 -14.37
CA ILE A 160 15.10 0.94 -14.39
C ILE A 160 15.66 2.36 -14.44
N PRO A 161 15.23 3.25 -15.37
CA PRO A 161 15.80 4.60 -15.43
C PRO A 161 15.52 5.41 -14.17
N LYS A 162 14.34 5.22 -13.55
CA LYS A 162 13.99 5.88 -12.29
C LYS A 162 14.84 5.39 -11.11
N LYS A 163 15.25 4.12 -11.11
CA LYS A 163 16.14 3.57 -10.08
C LYS A 163 17.58 4.02 -10.29
N LEU A 164 18.05 4.11 -11.54
CA LEU A 164 19.44 4.44 -11.86
C LEU A 164 19.75 5.94 -11.75
N PHE A 165 18.82 6.81 -12.17
CA PHE A 165 19.08 8.24 -12.29
C PHE A 165 18.48 9.09 -11.15
N LYS A 166 17.82 8.47 -10.17
CA LYS A 166 17.28 9.18 -9.01
C LYS A 166 17.88 8.64 -7.72
N ASP A 167 18.24 9.57 -6.85
CA ASP A 167 18.61 9.27 -5.48
C ASP A 167 17.51 8.45 -4.77
N GLU A 168 17.94 7.45 -4.00
CA GLU A 168 17.04 6.52 -3.33
C GLU A 168 16.16 7.20 -2.28
N LEU A 169 16.77 8.05 -1.44
CA LEU A 169 16.06 8.78 -0.39
C LEU A 169 15.05 9.75 -1.01
N ILE A 170 15.45 10.50 -2.05
CA ILE A 170 14.53 11.42 -2.74
C ILE A 170 13.38 10.66 -3.40
N ARG A 171 13.62 9.47 -3.97
CA ARG A 171 12.55 8.63 -4.54
C ARG A 171 11.58 8.16 -3.46
N GLN A 172 12.08 7.74 -2.31
CA GLN A 172 11.27 7.33 -1.15
C GLN A 172 10.43 8.49 -0.62
N ILE A 173 11.06 9.65 -0.37
CA ILE A 173 10.39 10.86 0.10
C ILE A 173 9.31 11.29 -0.89
N LYS A 174 9.62 11.31 -2.20
CA LYS A 174 8.63 11.66 -3.22
C LYS A 174 7.43 10.71 -3.22
N TYR A 175 7.65 9.40 -3.08
CA TYR A 175 6.56 8.44 -2.98
C TYR A 175 5.65 8.76 -1.80
N CYS A 176 6.23 9.03 -0.63
CA CYS A 176 5.45 9.36 0.57
C CYS A 176 4.71 10.68 0.44
N LEU A 177 5.37 11.73 -0.08
CA LEU A 177 4.75 13.05 -0.27
C LEU A 177 3.61 12.99 -1.30
N ASP A 178 3.79 12.29 -2.43
CA ASP A 178 2.73 12.09 -3.41
C ASP A 178 1.52 11.37 -2.76
N GLY A 179 1.76 10.38 -1.89
CA GLY A 179 0.71 9.67 -1.14
C GLY A 179 0.02 10.53 -0.07
N ILE A 180 0.79 11.32 0.69
CA ILE A 180 0.28 12.29 1.68
C ILE A 180 -0.63 13.32 0.99
N HIS A 181 -0.21 13.84 -0.16
CA HIS A 181 -1.02 14.79 -0.93
C HIS A 181 -2.32 14.17 -1.42
N GLU A 182 -2.30 12.95 -1.98
CA GLU A 182 -3.50 12.21 -2.36
C GLU A 182 -4.47 12.07 -1.16
N CYS A 183 -3.95 11.78 0.04
CA CYS A 183 -4.78 11.70 1.25
C CYS A 183 -5.32 13.07 1.70
N ILE A 184 -4.52 14.14 1.66
CA ILE A 184 -4.98 15.50 2.02
C ILE A 184 -6.08 15.96 1.05
N ASP A 185 -5.90 15.75 -0.26
CA ASP A 185 -6.90 16.10 -1.27
C ASP A 185 -8.21 15.34 -1.03
N ASN A 186 -8.11 14.05 -0.70
CA ASN A 186 -9.27 13.25 -0.34
C ASN A 186 -9.96 13.82 0.91
N LEU A 187 -9.22 14.17 1.97
CA LEU A 187 -9.79 14.78 3.19
C LEU A 187 -10.52 16.10 2.90
N GLN A 188 -9.96 16.93 2.01
CA GLN A 188 -10.59 18.19 1.59
C GLN A 188 -11.89 17.96 0.79
N GLN A 189 -11.89 16.99 -0.12
CA GLN A 189 -13.02 16.68 -0.99
C GLN A 189 -14.13 15.89 -0.27
N THR A 190 -13.78 15.05 0.71
CA THR A 190 -14.72 14.14 1.41
C THR A 190 -15.45 14.76 2.60
N ASN A 191 -15.63 16.08 2.62
CA ASN A 191 -16.57 16.72 3.56
C ASN A 191 -18.00 16.08 3.57
N LEU A 192 -18.33 15.21 2.60
CA LEU A 192 -19.60 14.46 2.49
C LEU A 192 -19.55 12.97 2.92
N GLN A 193 -18.39 12.33 3.10
CA GLN A 193 -18.27 10.92 3.53
C GLN A 193 -17.11 10.73 4.52
N SER A 194 -17.31 11.19 5.76
CA SER A 194 -16.35 11.00 6.86
C SER A 194 -16.14 9.52 7.18
N PHE A 195 -15.01 9.19 7.81
CA PHE A 195 -14.73 7.84 8.32
C PHE A 195 -15.88 7.29 9.19
N ALA A 196 -16.50 8.15 9.99
CA ALA A 196 -17.66 7.81 10.82
C ALA A 196 -18.85 7.26 9.99
N ILE A 197 -19.09 7.79 8.79
CA ILE A 197 -20.14 7.29 7.90
C ILE A 197 -19.82 5.88 7.40
N HIS A 198 -18.58 5.61 7.02
CA HIS A 198 -18.16 4.26 6.62
C HIS A 198 -18.23 3.28 7.79
N LYS A 199 -17.83 3.73 8.99
CA LYS A 199 -17.92 2.96 10.22
C LYS A 199 -19.36 2.54 10.52
N GLU A 200 -20.30 3.47 10.42
CA GLU A 200 -21.72 3.18 10.63
C GLU A 200 -22.29 2.25 9.55
N LYS A 201 -21.96 2.47 8.27
CA LYS A 201 -22.36 1.56 7.19
C LYS A 201 -21.89 0.12 7.44
N VAL A 202 -20.66 -0.05 7.91
CA VAL A 202 -20.11 -1.37 8.27
C VAL A 202 -20.86 -1.97 9.45
N LYS A 203 -21.13 -1.21 10.52
CA LYS A 203 -21.91 -1.69 11.67
C LYS A 203 -23.29 -2.16 11.25
N GLN A 204 -24.00 -1.37 10.44
CA GLN A 204 -25.31 -1.73 9.90
C GLN A 204 -25.26 -2.99 9.03
N LYS A 205 -24.23 -3.12 8.19
CA LYS A 205 -24.03 -4.33 7.38
C LYS A 205 -23.78 -5.57 8.25
N LEU A 206 -22.93 -5.47 9.26
CA LEU A 206 -22.68 -6.57 10.20
C LEU A 206 -23.94 -6.95 10.98
N LEU A 207 -24.69 -5.95 11.44
CA LEU A 207 -25.97 -6.13 12.14
C LEU A 207 -26.95 -6.96 11.30
N GLN A 208 -27.10 -6.63 10.02
CA GLN A 208 -28.00 -7.31 9.10
C GLN A 208 -27.47 -8.69 8.70
N ASP A 209 -26.25 -8.76 8.18
CA ASP A 209 -25.69 -9.95 7.52
C ASP A 209 -25.22 -11.01 8.52
N TYR A 210 -24.67 -10.59 9.68
CA TYR A 210 -24.04 -11.49 10.65
C TYR A 210 -24.89 -11.67 11.91
N PHE A 211 -25.53 -10.61 12.41
CA PHE A 211 -26.22 -10.63 13.71
C PHE A 211 -27.75 -10.61 13.64
N LYS A 212 -28.36 -10.76 12.45
CA LYS A 212 -29.82 -10.89 12.27
C LYS A 212 -30.64 -9.73 12.87
N ASN A 213 -30.09 -8.51 12.82
CA ASN A 213 -30.66 -7.30 13.45
C ASN A 213 -30.70 -7.31 14.98
N ASP A 214 -29.93 -8.17 15.64
CA ASP A 214 -29.77 -8.16 17.09
C ASP A 214 -28.68 -7.17 17.53
N GLN A 215 -29.12 -6.03 18.08
CA GLN A 215 -28.24 -4.96 18.53
C GLN A 215 -27.42 -5.35 19.77
N THR A 216 -27.94 -6.24 20.62
CA THR A 216 -27.24 -6.71 21.81
C THR A 216 -26.05 -7.56 21.40
N VAL A 217 -26.26 -8.52 20.51
CA VAL A 217 -25.18 -9.38 19.99
C VAL A 217 -24.12 -8.56 19.26
N LEU A 218 -24.52 -7.55 18.48
CA LEU A 218 -23.56 -6.63 17.88
C LEU A 218 -22.75 -5.90 18.96
N THR A 219 -23.39 -5.39 20.01
CA THR A 219 -22.72 -4.65 21.08
C THR A 219 -21.71 -5.52 21.82
N ASP A 220 -22.06 -6.78 22.09
CA ASP A 220 -21.16 -7.77 22.70
C ASP A 220 -19.97 -8.04 21.77
N PHE A 221 -20.23 -8.32 20.48
CA PHE A 221 -19.19 -8.53 19.47
C PHE A 221 -18.17 -7.37 19.43
N LEU A 222 -18.62 -6.11 19.54
CA LEU A 222 -17.72 -4.95 19.49
C LEU A 222 -16.68 -4.95 20.63
N GLN A 223 -16.99 -5.58 21.75
CA GLN A 223 -16.10 -5.71 22.92
C GLN A 223 -15.31 -7.02 22.91
N GLU A 224 -15.78 -8.03 22.19
CA GLU A 224 -15.13 -9.34 22.10
C GLU A 224 -13.82 -9.28 21.34
N GLU A 225 -12.90 -10.17 21.71
CA GLU A 225 -11.66 -10.40 20.99
C GLU A 225 -11.94 -11.32 19.78
N VAL A 226 -11.71 -10.79 18.59
CA VAL A 226 -11.99 -11.43 17.30
C VAL A 226 -10.68 -11.76 16.60
N ALA A 227 -10.57 -13.00 16.14
CA ALA A 227 -9.43 -13.45 15.35
C ALA A 227 -9.57 -13.01 13.88
N TYR A 228 -8.47 -12.58 13.29
CA TYR A 228 -8.34 -12.45 11.84
C TYR A 228 -7.01 -13.02 11.36
N GLU A 229 -6.98 -13.35 10.07
CA GLU A 229 -5.83 -13.94 9.40
C GLU A 229 -5.38 -13.02 8.26
N ILE A 230 -4.08 -12.72 8.19
CA ILE A 230 -3.45 -12.13 7.02
C ILE A 230 -2.88 -13.30 6.23
N ASN A 231 -3.47 -13.56 5.06
CA ASN A 231 -3.19 -14.75 4.27
C ASN A 231 -2.59 -14.36 2.92
N THR A 232 -1.85 -15.30 2.34
CA THR A 232 -1.43 -15.20 0.95
C THR A 232 -1.69 -16.48 0.19
N PHE A 233 -1.88 -16.37 -1.12
CA PHE A 233 -1.77 -17.48 -2.07
C PHE A 233 -0.87 -17.05 -3.23
N GLN A 234 -0.36 -18.00 -4.02
CA GLN A 234 0.48 -17.68 -5.18
C GLN A 234 -0.29 -16.85 -6.22
N ALA A 235 0.30 -15.82 -6.80
CA ALA A 235 -0.41 -15.01 -7.79
C ALA A 235 -0.55 -15.75 -9.13
N GLN A 236 -1.77 -15.78 -9.69
CA GLN A 236 -2.06 -16.37 -11.01
C GLN A 236 -2.13 -15.33 -12.15
N PHE A 237 -2.18 -14.04 -11.84
CA PHE A 237 -2.25 -12.95 -12.83
C PHE A 237 -3.37 -13.14 -13.86
N ILE A 238 -3.05 -13.40 -15.14
CA ILE A 238 -4.02 -13.62 -16.22
C ILE A 238 -4.30 -15.10 -16.51
N SER A 239 -3.61 -16.04 -15.87
CA SER A 239 -3.77 -17.48 -16.13
C SER A 239 -3.30 -18.33 -14.95
N PRO A 240 -4.05 -19.36 -14.54
CA PRO A 240 -3.59 -20.32 -13.54
C PRO A 240 -2.22 -20.95 -13.83
N SER A 241 -1.83 -21.03 -15.11
CA SER A 241 -0.51 -21.55 -15.52
C SER A 241 0.69 -20.70 -15.06
N LEU A 242 0.44 -19.46 -14.64
CA LEU A 242 1.44 -18.51 -14.14
C LEU A 242 1.57 -18.53 -12.62
N GLU A 243 0.89 -19.45 -11.94
CA GLU A 243 1.04 -19.63 -10.50
C GLU A 243 2.51 -19.89 -10.11
N GLY A 244 2.97 -19.19 -9.09
CA GLY A 244 4.35 -19.26 -8.61
C GLY A 244 5.38 -18.46 -9.42
N TYR A 245 4.97 -17.65 -10.42
CA TYR A 245 5.87 -16.76 -11.17
C TYR A 245 5.88 -15.31 -10.66
N LEU A 246 4.74 -14.77 -10.22
CA LEU A 246 4.63 -13.33 -9.89
C LEU A 246 4.63 -13.04 -8.39
N GLY A 247 5.06 -14.00 -7.58
CA GLY A 247 5.02 -13.93 -6.12
C GLY A 247 3.64 -14.29 -5.59
N HIS A 248 3.20 -13.56 -4.57
CA HIS A 248 1.98 -13.83 -3.82
C HIS A 248 0.94 -12.71 -3.95
N HIS A 249 -0.33 -13.04 -3.74
CA HIS A 249 -1.41 -12.08 -3.46
C HIS A 249 -1.72 -12.11 -1.97
N ALA A 250 -1.89 -10.94 -1.35
CA ALA A 250 -2.19 -10.82 0.08
C ALA A 250 -3.61 -10.31 0.29
N PHE A 251 -4.26 -10.84 1.33
CA PHE A 251 -5.60 -10.44 1.77
C PHE A 251 -5.75 -10.68 3.27
N ILE A 252 -6.75 -10.04 3.88
CA ILE A 252 -7.14 -10.29 5.27
C ILE A 252 -8.46 -11.06 5.26
N LYS A 253 -8.55 -12.13 6.04
CA LYS A 253 -9.73 -12.96 6.26
C LYS A 253 -10.19 -12.80 7.71
N ILE A 254 -11.46 -12.48 7.89
CA ILE A 254 -12.07 -12.20 9.20
C ILE A 254 -13.19 -13.21 9.42
N ILE A 255 -13.08 -13.97 10.51
CA ILE A 255 -14.03 -15.03 10.84
C ILE A 255 -14.89 -14.53 12.00
N ILE A 256 -16.12 -14.09 11.70
CA ILE A 256 -17.09 -13.64 12.72
C ILE A 256 -17.93 -14.82 13.20
N ASP A 257 -18.38 -15.66 12.27
CA ASP A 257 -19.18 -16.85 12.55
C ASP A 257 -18.66 -18.00 11.66
N THR A 258 -18.28 -19.12 12.28
CA THR A 258 -17.78 -20.31 11.57
C THR A 258 -18.80 -20.94 10.62
N GLN A 259 -20.09 -20.63 10.78
CA GLN A 259 -21.17 -21.12 9.92
C GLN A 259 -21.46 -20.21 8.73
N LYS A 260 -20.86 -19.01 8.68
CA LYS A 260 -21.03 -18.04 7.58
C LYS A 260 -19.74 -17.89 6.78
N PRO A 261 -19.84 -17.46 5.50
CA PRO A 261 -18.67 -17.07 4.74
C PRO A 261 -17.86 -16.01 5.50
N PRO A 262 -16.52 -16.12 5.56
CA PRO A 262 -15.71 -15.11 6.21
C PRO A 262 -15.72 -13.81 5.40
N LEU A 263 -15.54 -12.68 6.09
CA LEU A 263 -15.32 -11.40 5.44
C LEU A 263 -13.89 -11.30 4.93
N THR A 264 -13.68 -10.61 3.81
CA THR A 264 -12.35 -10.37 3.25
C THR A 264 -12.07 -8.90 2.99
N ILE A 265 -10.81 -8.51 3.25
CA ILE A 265 -10.24 -7.22 2.87
C ILE A 265 -9.12 -7.51 1.89
N GLU A 266 -9.28 -7.05 0.65
CA GLU A 266 -8.29 -7.26 -0.40
C GLU A 266 -8.29 -6.16 -1.46
N PHE A 267 -7.17 -6.08 -2.16
CA PHE A 267 -7.03 -5.22 -3.34
C PHE A 267 -7.50 -5.96 -4.60
N SER A 268 -8.81 -5.97 -4.83
CA SER A 268 -9.44 -6.60 -5.99
C SER A 268 -10.75 -5.90 -6.35
N THR A 269 -11.19 -6.04 -7.60
CA THR A 269 -12.55 -5.68 -8.04
C THR A 269 -13.53 -6.84 -7.89
N GLY A 270 -13.05 -8.04 -7.62
CA GLY A 270 -13.85 -9.25 -7.40
C GLY A 270 -13.73 -9.78 -5.97
N GLU A 271 -14.37 -10.91 -5.72
CA GLU A 271 -14.28 -11.63 -4.45
C GLU A 271 -13.00 -12.47 -4.36
N THR A 272 -12.58 -12.75 -3.12
CA THR A 272 -11.39 -13.54 -2.85
C THR A 272 -11.69 -15.01 -3.13
N ASP A 273 -10.85 -15.67 -3.92
CA ASP A 273 -10.97 -17.11 -4.10
C ASP A 273 -10.42 -17.86 -2.87
N LEU A 274 -11.29 -18.08 -1.89
CA LEU A 274 -11.00 -18.76 -0.63
C LEU A 274 -10.78 -20.27 -0.77
N GLN A 275 -11.04 -20.85 -1.95
CA GLN A 275 -10.76 -22.26 -2.21
C GLN A 275 -9.26 -22.50 -2.49
N ARG A 276 -8.50 -21.44 -2.78
CA ARG A 276 -7.08 -21.54 -3.09
C ARG A 276 -6.26 -21.83 -1.83
N PRO A 277 -5.23 -22.68 -1.94
CA PRO A 277 -4.40 -23.01 -0.81
C PRO A 277 -3.64 -21.76 -0.33
N VAL A 278 -3.78 -21.48 0.97
CA VAL A 278 -2.99 -20.45 1.65
C VAL A 278 -1.54 -20.91 1.74
N THR A 279 -0.60 -20.08 1.29
CA THR A 279 0.85 -20.38 1.29
C THR A 279 1.62 -19.65 2.38
N GLN A 280 1.08 -18.57 2.92
CA GLN A 280 1.59 -17.89 4.11
C GLN A 280 0.41 -17.41 4.94
N TYR A 281 0.57 -17.45 6.25
CA TYR A 281 -0.48 -17.12 7.19
C TYR A 281 0.13 -16.38 8.39
N GLU A 282 -0.58 -15.37 8.85
CA GLU A 282 -0.31 -14.65 10.09
C GLU A 282 -1.65 -14.44 10.80
N ARG A 283 -1.77 -14.87 12.06
CA ARG A 283 -3.01 -14.72 12.83
C ARG A 283 -2.86 -13.69 13.94
N ARG A 284 -3.87 -12.85 14.09
CA ARG A 284 -3.93 -11.79 15.09
C ARG A 284 -5.30 -11.75 15.76
N PHE A 285 -5.34 -11.10 16.90
CA PHE A 285 -6.54 -10.91 17.72
C PHE A 285 -6.70 -9.43 18.03
N VAL A 286 -7.91 -8.90 17.86
CA VAL A 286 -8.27 -7.51 18.13
C VAL A 286 -9.73 -7.43 18.55
N SER A 287 -10.17 -6.31 19.13
CA SER A 287 -11.60 -6.14 19.45
C SER A 287 -12.49 -6.13 18.18
N GLY A 288 -13.76 -6.50 18.31
CA GLY A 288 -14.74 -6.36 17.22
C GLY A 288 -14.89 -4.91 16.75
N GLU A 289 -14.74 -3.93 17.63
CA GLU A 289 -14.68 -2.51 17.23
C GLU A 289 -13.50 -2.24 16.29
N LYS A 290 -12.33 -2.87 16.51
CA LYS A 290 -11.19 -2.76 15.61
C LYS A 290 -11.44 -3.45 14.26
N ILE A 291 -12.16 -4.56 14.25
CA ILE A 291 -12.61 -5.21 13.00
C ILE A 291 -13.50 -4.27 12.19
N VAL A 292 -14.43 -3.57 12.84
CA VAL A 292 -15.28 -2.56 12.19
C VAL A 292 -14.41 -1.44 11.59
N GLU A 293 -13.40 -0.96 12.31
CA GLU A 293 -12.48 0.06 11.80
C GLU A 293 -11.69 -0.41 10.57
N MET A 294 -11.21 -1.66 10.57
CA MET A 294 -10.51 -2.25 9.41
C MET A 294 -11.42 -2.31 8.18
N LEU A 295 -12.65 -2.79 8.36
CA LEU A 295 -13.65 -2.86 7.30
C LEU A 295 -14.07 -1.46 6.82
N ALA A 296 -14.13 -0.46 7.70
CA ALA A 296 -14.45 0.92 7.33
C ALA A 296 -13.33 1.54 6.49
N ILE A 297 -12.06 1.33 6.85
CA ILE A 297 -10.91 1.73 6.02
C ILE A 297 -10.94 1.01 4.67
N HIS A 298 -11.26 -0.29 4.64
CA HIS A 298 -11.42 -1.03 3.40
C HIS A 298 -12.49 -0.43 2.48
N GLU A 299 -13.66 -0.09 3.01
CA GLU A 299 -14.73 0.56 2.25
C GLU A 299 -14.30 1.93 1.69
N GLN A 300 -13.52 2.71 2.44
CA GLN A 300 -12.93 3.96 1.93
C GLN A 300 -11.92 3.69 0.81
N LEU A 301 -10.99 2.76 1.03
CA LEU A 301 -9.95 2.43 0.06
C LEU A 301 -10.53 1.80 -1.21
N LYS A 302 -11.69 1.15 -1.16
CA LYS A 302 -12.37 0.64 -2.36
C LYS A 302 -12.78 1.75 -3.32
N VAL A 303 -13.25 2.89 -2.79
CA VAL A 303 -13.67 4.04 -3.60
C VAL A 303 -12.48 4.63 -4.38
N THR A 304 -11.29 4.63 -3.78
CA THR A 304 -10.11 5.32 -4.33
C THR A 304 -9.11 4.37 -5.01
N HIS A 305 -8.90 3.16 -4.50
CA HIS A 305 -7.85 2.23 -4.95
C HIS A 305 -8.38 0.98 -5.66
N ALA A 306 -9.47 0.36 -5.18
CA ALA A 306 -9.96 -0.90 -5.76
C ALA A 306 -10.87 -0.70 -6.98
N THR A 307 -10.52 0.26 -7.85
CA THR A 307 -11.23 0.52 -9.10
C THR A 307 -10.41 0.04 -10.30
N MET A 308 -11.08 -0.39 -11.37
CA MET A 308 -10.38 -0.81 -12.59
C MET A 308 -9.48 0.30 -13.13
N LYS A 309 -9.93 1.56 -13.08
CA LYS A 309 -9.13 2.73 -13.47
C LYS A 309 -7.85 2.83 -12.65
N TYR A 310 -7.94 2.68 -11.32
CA TYR A 310 -6.76 2.72 -10.46
C TYR A 310 -5.82 1.55 -10.74
N ILE A 311 -6.35 0.33 -10.88
CA ILE A 311 -5.54 -0.85 -11.18
C ILE A 311 -4.77 -0.67 -12.49
N LEU A 312 -5.43 -0.17 -13.54
CA LEU A 312 -4.79 0.03 -14.85
C LEU A 312 -3.78 1.19 -14.88
N THR A 313 -4.00 2.25 -14.09
CA THR A 313 -3.20 3.49 -14.21
C THR A 313 -2.20 3.72 -13.07
N LYS A 314 -2.44 3.12 -11.90
CA LYS A 314 -1.66 3.38 -10.67
C LYS A 314 -1.10 2.12 -10.02
N MET A 315 -1.65 0.92 -10.27
CA MET A 315 -1.10 -0.31 -9.68
C MET A 315 0.34 -0.51 -10.11
N LYS A 316 1.19 -0.76 -9.13
CA LYS A 316 2.62 -0.97 -9.32
C LYS A 316 3.09 -2.00 -8.29
N PRO A 317 3.51 -3.21 -8.73
CA PRO A 317 4.06 -4.21 -7.83
C PRO A 317 5.20 -3.63 -6.98
N GLY A 318 5.17 -3.82 -5.66
CA GLY A 318 6.18 -3.27 -4.73
C GLY A 318 5.97 -1.80 -4.33
N GLU A 319 4.94 -1.12 -4.84
CA GLU A 319 4.59 0.26 -4.51
C GLU A 319 3.11 0.34 -4.09
N LYS A 320 2.22 0.19 -5.07
CA LYS A 320 0.77 0.29 -4.96
C LYS A 320 0.18 -1.05 -5.40
N ASP A 321 0.23 -2.04 -4.53
CA ASP A 321 -0.25 -3.41 -4.75
C ASP A 321 -0.96 -4.00 -3.52
N CYS A 322 -1.34 -5.29 -3.58
CA CYS A 322 -2.11 -5.96 -2.52
C CYS A 322 -1.41 -5.98 -1.16
N PHE A 323 -0.07 -6.03 -1.09
CA PHE A 323 0.65 -5.93 0.19
C PHE A 323 0.57 -4.51 0.76
N SER A 324 0.84 -3.49 -0.06
CA SER A 324 0.69 -2.11 0.39
C SER A 324 -0.75 -1.80 0.82
N TYR A 325 -1.74 -2.45 0.21
CA TYR A 325 -3.15 -2.31 0.56
C TYR A 325 -3.44 -2.90 1.94
N VAL A 326 -2.96 -4.11 2.21
CA VAL A 326 -3.04 -4.74 3.54
C VAL A 326 -2.36 -3.83 4.58
N ASP A 327 -1.16 -3.34 4.32
CA ASP A 327 -0.47 -2.44 5.26
C ASP A 327 -1.19 -1.11 5.45
N LYS A 328 -1.84 -0.54 4.43
CA LYS A 328 -2.68 0.66 4.59
C LYS A 328 -3.84 0.42 5.54
N VAL A 329 -4.47 -0.75 5.49
CA VAL A 329 -5.55 -1.12 6.41
C VAL A 329 -5.02 -1.32 7.83
N LEU A 330 -3.92 -2.06 7.98
CA LEU A 330 -3.31 -2.34 9.28
C LEU A 330 -2.78 -1.05 9.93
N ILE A 331 -1.88 -0.33 9.27
CA ILE A 331 -1.30 0.92 9.79
C ILE A 331 -2.38 2.00 9.94
N GLY A 332 -3.31 2.10 8.99
CA GLY A 332 -4.42 3.05 9.05
C GLY A 332 -5.34 2.83 10.24
N THR A 333 -5.38 1.62 10.81
CA THR A 333 -6.13 1.28 12.03
C THR A 333 -5.26 1.14 13.29
N SER A 334 -4.03 1.67 13.23
CA SER A 334 -3.02 1.64 14.32
C SER A 334 -2.53 0.24 14.69
N GLN A 335 -2.44 -0.67 13.73
CA GLN A 335 -1.87 -2.01 13.92
C GLN A 335 -0.48 -2.09 13.30
N GLN A 336 0.26 -3.15 13.62
CA GLN A 336 1.58 -3.38 13.02
C GLN A 336 1.46 -3.80 11.54
N ALA A 337 2.47 -3.47 10.73
CA ALA A 337 2.56 -3.95 9.35
C ALA A 337 2.59 -5.48 9.30
N THR A 338 2.23 -6.08 8.17
CA THR A 338 2.24 -7.54 8.06
C THR A 338 3.65 -8.12 7.99
N SER A 339 3.80 -9.37 8.45
CA SER A 339 5.01 -10.18 8.31
C SER A 339 5.01 -11.05 7.05
N VAL A 340 3.86 -11.23 6.37
CA VAL A 340 3.80 -12.03 5.14
C VAL A 340 4.55 -11.36 4.00
N LYS A 341 5.15 -12.18 3.12
CA LYS A 341 6.09 -11.70 2.09
C LYS A 341 5.51 -11.81 0.69
N ARG A 342 5.85 -10.84 -0.18
CA ARG A 342 5.49 -10.87 -1.60
C ARG A 342 6.23 -11.99 -2.32
N PHE A 343 7.49 -12.18 -1.94
CA PHE A 343 8.33 -13.29 -2.35
C PHE A 343 8.85 -13.99 -1.10
N ASN A 344 8.46 -15.24 -0.88
CA ASN A 344 8.88 -16.03 0.29
C ASN A 344 9.88 -17.14 -0.08
N GLY A 345 10.20 -17.31 -1.36
CA GLY A 345 11.14 -18.30 -1.86
C GLY A 345 10.51 -19.60 -2.35
N THR A 346 9.18 -19.76 -2.24
CA THR A 346 8.44 -20.90 -2.83
C THR A 346 8.09 -20.68 -4.30
N GLU A 347 8.36 -19.49 -4.83
CA GLU A 347 8.24 -19.21 -6.26
C GLU A 347 9.22 -20.08 -7.06
N ASN A 348 8.89 -20.34 -8.32
CA ASN A 348 9.82 -21.03 -9.21
C ASN A 348 11.07 -20.17 -9.50
N TRP A 349 12.06 -20.77 -10.15
CA TRP A 349 13.35 -20.10 -10.39
C TRP A 349 13.20 -18.74 -11.11
N ILE A 350 12.31 -18.63 -12.09
CA ILE A 350 12.06 -17.37 -12.82
C ILE A 350 11.39 -16.36 -11.89
N GLY A 351 10.35 -16.79 -11.17
CA GLY A 351 9.61 -15.92 -10.25
C GLY A 351 10.50 -15.39 -9.12
N ARG A 352 11.37 -16.23 -8.55
CA ARG A 352 12.30 -15.85 -7.49
C ARG A 352 13.45 -14.98 -7.99
N ASN A 353 14.17 -15.43 -9.02
CA ASN A 353 15.47 -14.84 -9.39
C ASN A 353 15.38 -13.76 -10.45
N VAL A 354 14.30 -13.69 -11.22
CA VAL A 354 14.09 -12.64 -12.22
C VAL A 354 13.04 -11.67 -11.73
N VAL A 355 11.79 -12.11 -11.61
CA VAL A 355 10.67 -11.21 -11.27
C VAL A 355 10.84 -10.64 -9.86
N GLY A 356 11.08 -11.50 -8.87
CA GLY A 356 11.29 -11.13 -7.48
C GLY A 356 12.49 -10.20 -7.31
N PHE A 357 13.61 -10.50 -7.97
CA PHE A 357 14.79 -9.63 -7.97
C PHE A 357 14.46 -8.22 -8.46
N PHE A 358 13.84 -8.09 -9.63
CA PHE A 358 13.53 -6.78 -10.19
C PHE A 358 12.48 -6.04 -9.36
N ILE A 359 11.42 -6.70 -8.89
CA ILE A 359 10.42 -6.05 -8.04
C ILE A 359 11.08 -5.54 -6.76
N GLN A 360 11.85 -6.38 -6.05
CA GLN A 360 12.50 -5.96 -4.81
C GLN A 360 13.51 -4.83 -5.01
N LYS A 361 14.33 -4.87 -6.07
CA LYS A 361 15.36 -3.85 -6.33
C LYS A 361 14.79 -2.55 -6.87
N LEU A 362 13.71 -2.61 -7.65
CA LEU A 362 13.09 -1.43 -8.28
C LEU A 362 12.02 -0.79 -7.39
N SER A 363 11.58 -1.44 -6.32
CA SER A 363 10.68 -0.84 -5.32
C SER A 363 11.36 0.33 -4.61
N PRO A 364 10.62 1.38 -4.23
CA PRO A 364 11.17 2.48 -3.43
C PRO A 364 11.55 2.02 -2.03
N PHE A 365 10.80 1.08 -1.47
CA PHE A 365 11.00 0.57 -0.12
C PHE A 365 11.26 -0.93 -0.12
N ARG A 366 12.04 -1.39 0.85
CA ARG A 366 12.09 -2.81 1.18
C ARG A 366 10.76 -3.20 1.85
N GLN A 367 10.34 -4.44 1.64
CA GLN A 367 9.06 -4.92 2.18
C GLN A 367 9.03 -4.93 3.71
N ASP A 368 10.15 -5.19 4.36
CA ASP A 368 10.30 -5.29 5.82
C ASP A 368 10.50 -3.94 6.52
N MET A 369 10.52 -2.83 5.77
CA MET A 369 10.90 -1.52 6.32
C MET A 369 10.01 -1.11 7.50
N LEU A 370 8.69 -1.30 7.41
CA LEU A 370 7.77 -0.89 8.47
C LEU A 370 7.82 -1.85 9.67
N THR A 371 8.00 -3.15 9.43
CA THR A 371 8.05 -4.18 10.46
C THR A 371 9.30 -4.03 11.35
N GLU A 372 10.47 -3.76 10.78
CA GLU A 372 11.70 -3.50 11.54
C GLU A 372 11.62 -2.24 12.40
N ASN A 373 10.83 -1.26 11.97
CA ASN A 373 10.75 0.04 12.63
C ASN A 373 9.83 0.01 13.84
N GLN A 374 8.74 -0.75 13.74
CA GLN A 374 7.84 -0.97 14.86
C GLN A 374 8.48 -1.81 15.97
N GLN A 375 9.39 -2.74 15.62
CA GLN A 375 10.17 -3.50 16.62
C GLN A 375 11.23 -2.65 17.34
N LYS A 376 11.86 -1.69 16.65
CA LYS A 376 12.89 -0.81 17.24
C LYS A 376 12.32 0.33 18.08
N CYS A 377 11.07 0.74 17.83
CA CYS A 377 10.42 1.85 18.54
C CYS A 377 9.58 1.42 19.75
N GLY A 378 9.50 0.12 20.07
CA GLY A 378 8.80 -0.37 21.26
C GLY A 378 7.36 0.11 21.34
N CYS A 379 6.49 -0.48 20.51
CA CYS A 379 5.06 -0.50 20.82
C CYS A 379 4.78 -1.63 21.81
#